data_AF-A0A534VDR9-F1
#
_entry.id   AF-A0A534VDR9-F1
#
_cell.length_a   1.000
_cell.length_b   1.000
_cell.length_c   1.000
_cell.angle_alpha   90.00
_cell.angle_beta   90.00
_cell.angle_gamma   90.00
#
_symmetry.space_group_name_H-M   'P 1'
#
loop_
_entity.id
_entity.type
_entity.pdbx_description
1 polymer ?
#
loop_
_entity_poly.entity_id
_entity_poly.type
_entity_poly.pdbx_seq_one_letter_code
_entity_poly.pdbx_strand_id
1 'polypeptide(L)'
;FVNKTRVKDRNTKEELQPDEGFLKSIEEQIAIIGSAAEGFRQEVIAYLWAASRRGDRVSYRSYEPLKEAIEKKLMTSVRDISRVITKARTRDEEQTGKYNAMVKNLLDSGYCESCVDVVLKYAANNLWKD
;
A
#
# COMPACT_ATOMS: atom_id res chain seq x y z
N PHE A 1 13.27 0.12 12.79
CA PHE A 1 13.20 -1.32 13.05
C PHE A 1 14.46 -1.89 13.71
N VAL A 2 15.67 -1.46 13.30
CA VAL A 2 16.93 -1.89 13.96
C VAL A 2 16.94 -1.66 15.48
N ASN A 3 16.23 -0.64 15.96
CA ASN A 3 16.20 -0.26 17.37
C ASN A 3 14.89 -0.60 18.10
N LYS A 4 13.96 -1.38 17.49
CA LYS A 4 12.61 -1.68 18.05
C LYS A 4 11.86 -0.45 18.60
N THR A 5 12.16 0.73 18.06
CA THR A 5 11.63 2.01 18.54
C THR A 5 10.22 2.20 18.02
N ARG A 6 9.36 2.73 18.89
CA ARG A 6 7.99 3.08 18.52
C ARG A 6 8.00 4.18 17.47
N VAL A 7 7.04 4.12 16.55
CA VAL A 7 6.84 5.13 15.51
C VAL A 7 5.92 6.19 16.07
N LYS A 8 6.35 7.44 16.02
CA LYS A 8 5.49 8.56 16.42
C LYS A 8 4.58 8.95 15.28
N ASP A 9 3.27 8.87 15.51
CA ASP A 9 2.28 9.37 14.57
C ASP A 9 2.40 10.89 14.43
N ARG A 10 2.40 11.42 13.20
CA ARG A 10 2.55 12.87 12.94
C ARG A 10 1.30 13.67 13.31
N ASN A 11 0.13 13.05 13.27
CA ASN A 11 -1.16 13.68 13.49
C ASN A 11 -1.59 13.54 14.96
N THR A 12 -1.50 12.34 15.52
CA THR A 12 -1.97 12.08 16.90
C THR A 12 -0.86 12.23 17.95
N LYS A 13 0.41 12.25 17.53
CA LYS A 13 1.61 12.24 18.40
C LYS A 13 1.73 10.98 19.27
N GLU A 14 0.88 9.99 19.07
CA GLU A 14 0.93 8.72 19.80
C GLU A 14 2.11 7.88 19.33
N GLU A 15 2.61 7.03 20.24
CA GLU A 15 3.66 6.08 19.95
C GLU A 15 3.05 4.75 19.51
N LEU A 16 3.10 4.48 18.22
CA LEU A 16 2.56 3.27 17.61
C LEU A 16 3.64 2.21 17.45
N GLN A 17 3.22 0.94 17.45
CA GLN A 17 4.10 -0.13 17.01
C GLN A 17 4.30 -0.03 15.49
N PRO A 18 5.52 -0.30 14.98
CA PRO A 18 5.73 -0.41 13.54
C PRO A 18 4.82 -1.47 12.94
N ASP A 19 4.14 -1.15 11.84
CA ASP A 19 3.32 -2.12 11.11
C ASP A 19 4.22 -3.06 10.30
N GLU A 20 4.70 -4.11 10.97
CA GLU A 20 5.55 -5.14 10.35
C GLU A 20 4.82 -5.92 9.26
N GLY A 21 3.50 -6.11 9.40
CA GLY A 21 2.68 -6.78 8.40
C GLY A 21 2.67 -5.99 7.10
N PHE A 22 2.50 -4.67 7.19
CA PHE A 22 2.55 -3.77 6.06
C PHE A 22 3.93 -3.74 5.39
N LEU A 23 5.01 -3.60 6.18
CA LEU A 23 6.39 -3.63 5.67
C LEU A 23 6.68 -4.93 4.92
N LYS A 24 6.34 -6.07 5.54
CA LYS A 24 6.51 -7.38 4.93
C LYS A 24 5.73 -7.50 3.62
N SER A 25 4.52 -6.96 3.58
CA SER A 25 3.68 -7.02 2.38
C SER A 25 4.25 -6.25 1.18
N ILE A 26 5.14 -5.26 1.42
CA ILE A 26 5.88 -4.53 0.39
C ILE A 26 7.12 -5.33 -0.02
N GLU A 27 7.89 -5.80 0.96
CA GLU A 27 9.13 -6.57 0.76
C GLU A 27 8.87 -7.87 -0.04
N GLU A 28 7.77 -8.55 0.24
CA GLU A 28 7.35 -9.76 -0.47
C GLU A 28 7.08 -9.50 -1.97
N GLN A 29 6.78 -8.25 -2.39
CA GLN A 29 6.58 -7.92 -3.81
C GLN A 29 7.85 -8.04 -4.66
N ILE A 30 9.02 -7.97 -4.02
CA ILE A 30 10.33 -8.17 -4.65
C ILE A 30 10.99 -9.47 -4.16
N ALA A 31 10.18 -10.43 -3.70
CA ALA A 31 10.61 -11.75 -3.24
C ALA A 31 11.54 -11.74 -2.01
N ILE A 32 11.47 -10.68 -1.20
CA ILE A 32 12.22 -10.61 0.07
C ILE A 32 11.34 -11.21 1.17
N ILE A 33 11.74 -12.35 1.70
CA ILE A 33 10.94 -13.18 2.63
C ILE A 33 11.81 -13.64 3.80
N GLY A 34 11.18 -13.79 4.97
CA GLY A 34 11.83 -14.37 6.15
C GLY A 34 13.02 -13.55 6.63
N SER A 35 14.17 -14.19 6.83
CA SER A 35 15.39 -13.53 7.30
C SER A 35 15.96 -12.49 6.32
N ALA A 36 15.64 -12.59 5.03
CA ALA A 36 16.08 -11.61 4.03
C ALA A 36 15.43 -10.22 4.25
N ALA A 37 14.23 -10.19 4.83
CA ALA A 37 13.54 -8.92 5.16
C ALA A 37 14.33 -8.09 6.15
N GLU A 38 14.96 -8.73 7.14
CA GLU A 38 15.79 -8.01 8.11
C GLU A 38 17.02 -7.39 7.42
N GLY A 39 17.73 -8.16 6.59
CA GLY A 39 18.87 -7.67 5.81
C GLY A 39 18.48 -6.48 4.92
N PHE A 40 17.37 -6.60 4.20
CA PHE A 40 16.86 -5.52 3.36
C PHE A 40 16.56 -4.24 4.14
N ARG A 41 15.91 -4.35 5.32
CA ARG A 41 15.65 -3.19 6.19
C ARG A 41 16.95 -2.54 6.68
N GLN A 42 17.98 -3.34 6.99
CA GLN A 42 19.30 -2.81 7.37
C GLN A 42 19.96 -2.06 6.21
N GLU A 43 19.90 -2.60 4.99
CA GLU A 43 20.44 -1.96 3.79
C GLU A 43 19.75 -0.63 3.48
N VAL A 44 18.42 -0.61 3.52
CA VAL A 44 17.63 0.62 3.36
C VAL A 44 18.07 1.66 4.38
N ILE A 45 18.18 1.27 5.65
CA ILE A 45 18.58 2.19 6.72
C ILE A 45 20.01 2.69 6.51
N ALA A 46 20.96 1.83 6.16
CA ALA A 46 22.33 2.22 5.85
C ALA A 46 22.38 3.23 4.69
N TYR A 47 21.59 3.01 3.64
CA TYR A 47 21.44 3.96 2.54
C TYR A 47 20.88 5.32 3.02
N LEU A 48 19.82 5.31 3.82
CA LEU A 48 19.21 6.52 4.40
C LEU A 48 20.20 7.32 5.25
N TRP A 49 20.99 6.64 6.09
CA TRP A 49 22.04 7.28 6.89
C TRP A 49 23.11 7.90 6.02
N ALA A 50 23.54 7.20 4.96
CA ALA A 50 24.54 7.71 4.03
C ALA A 50 24.02 8.95 3.27
N ALA A 51 22.76 8.94 2.82
CA ALA A 51 22.11 10.08 2.16
C ALA A 51 21.94 11.28 3.11
N SER A 52 21.50 11.03 4.34
CA SER A 52 21.34 12.07 5.37
C SER A 52 22.66 12.77 5.70
N ARG A 53 23.76 12.00 5.83
CA ARG A 53 25.12 12.58 6.04
C ARG A 53 25.60 13.46 4.89
N ARG A 54 25.13 13.22 3.66
CA ARG A 54 25.44 14.05 2.49
C ARG A 54 24.53 15.28 2.38
N GLY A 55 23.50 15.40 3.22
CA GLY A 55 22.50 16.46 3.11
C GLY A 55 21.47 16.21 2.01
N ASP A 56 21.42 15.01 1.44
CA ASP A 56 20.49 14.67 0.37
C ASP A 56 19.06 14.55 0.92
N ARG A 57 18.09 15.10 0.18
CA ARG A 57 16.67 14.87 0.48
C ARG A 57 16.30 13.43 0.15
N VAL A 58 16.10 12.63 1.20
CA VAL A 58 15.59 11.27 1.08
C VAL A 58 14.16 11.29 0.56
N SER A 59 13.93 10.54 -0.52
CA SER A 59 12.60 10.21 -1.04
C SER A 59 12.47 8.68 -1.17
N TYR A 60 11.23 8.19 -1.28
CA TYR A 60 10.98 6.78 -1.58
C TYR A 60 11.60 6.33 -2.91
N ARG A 61 11.88 7.29 -3.82
CA ARG A 61 12.54 7.06 -5.11
C ARG A 61 14.06 6.98 -5.03
N SER A 62 14.65 7.31 -3.89
CA SER A 62 16.10 7.41 -3.76
C SER A 62 16.78 6.04 -3.80
N TYR A 63 16.08 4.99 -3.40
CA TYR A 63 16.61 3.63 -3.39
C TYR A 63 15.76 2.74 -4.31
N GLU A 64 16.37 2.28 -5.41
CA GLU A 64 15.66 1.60 -6.50
C GLU A 64 14.91 0.34 -6.03
N PRO A 65 15.50 -0.56 -5.21
CA PRO A 65 14.78 -1.76 -4.76
C PRO A 65 13.53 -1.44 -3.93
N LEU A 66 13.58 -0.41 -3.07
CA LEU A 66 12.42 0.02 -2.29
C LEU A 66 11.36 0.67 -3.18
N LYS A 67 11.78 1.47 -4.15
CA LYS A 67 10.87 2.06 -5.15
C LYS A 67 10.14 0.97 -5.92
N GLU A 68 10.86 -0.02 -6.44
CA GLU A 68 10.27 -1.15 -7.18
C GLU A 68 9.28 -1.93 -6.31
N ALA A 69 9.63 -2.20 -5.05
CA ALA A 69 8.74 -2.89 -4.11
C ALA A 69 7.43 -2.12 -3.89
N ILE A 70 7.50 -0.81 -3.71
CA ILE A 70 6.34 0.06 -3.53
C ILE A 70 5.50 0.13 -4.81
N GLU A 71 6.13 0.30 -5.97
CA GLU A 71 5.43 0.35 -7.27
C GLU A 71 4.70 -0.97 -7.54
N LYS A 72 5.36 -2.12 -7.34
CA LYS A 72 4.71 -3.43 -7.45
C LYS A 72 3.58 -3.60 -6.45
N LYS A 73 3.75 -3.15 -5.21
CA LYS A 73 2.67 -3.20 -4.19
C LYS A 73 1.44 -2.42 -4.65
N LEU A 74 1.64 -1.19 -5.13
CA LEU A 74 0.56 -0.34 -5.64
C LEU A 74 -0.16 -1.01 -6.81
N MET A 75 0.59 -1.56 -7.77
CA MET A 75 0.03 -2.26 -8.92
C MET A 75 -0.80 -3.49 -8.51
N THR A 76 -0.29 -4.29 -7.57
CA THR A 76 -1.03 -5.43 -7.03
C THR A 76 -2.31 -4.98 -6.31
N SER A 77 -2.24 -3.96 -5.47
CA SER A 77 -3.41 -3.43 -4.76
C SER A 77 -4.48 -2.88 -5.70
N VAL A 78 -4.09 -2.15 -6.76
CA VAL A 78 -5.03 -1.66 -7.79
C VAL A 78 -5.69 -2.84 -8.52
N ARG A 79 -4.93 -3.88 -8.87
CA ARG A 79 -5.46 -5.11 -9.51
C ARG A 79 -6.44 -5.85 -8.60
N ASP A 80 -6.21 -5.88 -7.30
CA ASP A 80 -7.12 -6.53 -6.37
C ASP A 80 -8.42 -5.74 -6.22
N ILE A 81 -8.37 -4.41 -6.16
CA ILE A 81 -9.56 -3.53 -6.18
C ILE A 81 -10.37 -3.76 -7.45
N SER A 82 -9.70 -3.78 -8.60
CA SER A 82 -10.28 -4.14 -9.89
C SER A 82 -11.06 -5.47 -9.87
N ARG A 83 -10.46 -6.51 -9.29
CA ARG A 83 -11.07 -7.85 -9.18
C ARG A 83 -12.30 -7.84 -8.27
N VAL A 84 -12.24 -7.11 -7.15
CA VAL A 84 -13.37 -6.93 -6.22
C VAL A 84 -14.58 -6.36 -6.97
N ILE A 85 -14.34 -5.40 -7.87
CA ILE A 85 -15.42 -4.73 -8.63
C ILE A 85 -15.95 -5.60 -9.77
N THR A 86 -15.08 -6.27 -10.52
CA THR A 86 -15.45 -7.02 -11.75
C THR A 86 -16.03 -8.42 -11.49
N LYS A 87 -15.63 -9.12 -10.41
CA LYS A 87 -16.22 -10.44 -10.07
C LYS A 87 -17.61 -10.28 -9.48
N ALA A 88 -18.62 -10.33 -10.34
CA ALA A 88 -20.03 -10.17 -9.97
C ALA A 88 -20.78 -11.47 -9.56
N ARG A 89 -20.26 -12.67 -9.85
CA ARG A 89 -21.09 -13.91 -9.78
C ARG A 89 -20.99 -14.73 -8.50
N THR A 90 -19.91 -14.65 -7.74
CA THR A 90 -19.75 -15.32 -6.44
C THR A 90 -18.80 -14.49 -5.61
N ARG A 91 -19.36 -13.62 -4.76
CA ARG A 91 -18.58 -12.83 -3.81
C ARG A 91 -18.40 -13.64 -2.54
N ASP A 92 -17.17 -13.75 -2.08
CA ASP A 92 -16.88 -14.16 -0.70
C ASP A 92 -17.32 -13.05 0.27
N GLU A 93 -17.56 -13.38 1.54
CA GLU A 93 -18.02 -12.41 2.56
C GLU A 93 -17.02 -11.25 2.71
N GLU A 94 -15.72 -11.55 2.66
CA GLU A 94 -14.65 -10.54 2.73
C GLU A 94 -14.69 -9.56 1.55
N GLN A 95 -14.94 -10.07 0.34
CA GLN A 95 -15.01 -9.26 -0.89
C GLN A 95 -16.25 -8.37 -0.88
N THR A 96 -17.36 -8.90 -0.36
CA THR A 96 -18.61 -8.15 -0.18
C THR A 96 -18.41 -7.01 0.83
N GLY A 97 -17.73 -7.27 1.94
CA GLY A 97 -17.38 -6.25 2.93
C GLY A 97 -16.52 -5.12 2.32
N LYS A 98 -15.48 -5.47 1.56
CA LYS A 98 -14.61 -4.49 0.87
C LYS A 98 -15.38 -3.64 -0.16
N TYR A 99 -16.25 -4.28 -0.95
CA TYR A 99 -17.10 -3.57 -1.91
C TYR A 99 -18.04 -2.58 -1.21
N ASN A 100 -18.72 -3.04 -0.16
CA ASN A 100 -19.65 -2.19 0.59
C ASN A 100 -18.95 -1.02 1.28
N ALA A 101 -17.73 -1.21 1.78
CA ALA A 101 -16.91 -0.13 2.32
C ALA A 101 -16.56 0.92 1.25
N MET A 102 -16.21 0.50 0.03
CA MET A 102 -15.97 1.44 -1.09
C MET A 102 -17.21 2.22 -1.47
N VAL A 103 -18.36 1.54 -1.57
CA VAL A 103 -19.64 2.21 -1.86
C VAL A 103 -19.95 3.25 -0.81
N LYS A 104 -19.83 2.90 0.48
CA LYS A 104 -20.06 3.81 1.59
C LYS A 104 -19.13 5.03 1.52
N ASN A 105 -17.84 4.83 1.30
CA ASN A 105 -16.88 5.94 1.19
C ASN A 105 -17.21 6.90 0.03
N LEU A 106 -17.69 6.38 -1.11
CA LEU A 106 -18.11 7.21 -2.24
C LEU A 106 -19.41 7.97 -1.93
N LEU A 107 -20.37 7.33 -1.27
CA LEU A 107 -21.58 8.03 -0.79
C LEU A 107 -21.24 9.15 0.19
N ASP A 108 -20.35 8.88 1.16
CA ASP A 108 -19.87 9.86 2.14
C ASP A 108 -19.10 11.02 1.47
N SER A 109 -18.49 10.75 0.30
CA SER A 109 -17.84 11.76 -0.54
C SER A 109 -18.81 12.56 -1.42
N GLY A 110 -20.12 12.31 -1.34
CA GLY A 110 -21.17 13.04 -2.04
C GLY A 110 -21.59 12.45 -3.40
N TYR A 111 -21.16 11.24 -3.75
CA TYR A 111 -21.61 10.56 -4.98
C TYR A 111 -23.05 10.03 -4.81
N CYS A 112 -23.84 10.07 -5.89
CA CYS A 112 -25.18 9.48 -5.90
C CYS A 112 -25.12 7.94 -5.99
N GLU A 113 -26.11 7.22 -5.45
CA GLU A 113 -26.09 5.74 -5.41
C GLU A 113 -25.96 5.09 -6.81
N SER A 114 -26.66 5.62 -7.81
CA SER A 114 -26.53 5.17 -9.20
C SER A 114 -25.21 5.57 -9.85
N CYS A 115 -24.60 6.68 -9.41
CA CYS A 115 -23.31 7.16 -9.89
C CYS A 115 -22.18 6.23 -9.43
N VAL A 116 -22.26 5.72 -8.19
CA VAL A 116 -21.21 4.87 -7.58
C VAL A 116 -20.99 3.60 -8.39
N ASP A 117 -22.05 2.90 -8.81
CA ASP A 117 -21.93 1.67 -9.60
C ASP A 117 -21.27 1.93 -10.96
N VAL A 118 -21.62 3.03 -11.63
CA VAL A 118 -21.03 3.43 -12.91
C VAL A 118 -19.56 3.78 -12.75
N VAL A 119 -19.21 4.59 -11.74
CA VAL A 119 -17.84 4.98 -11.46
C VAL A 119 -16.97 3.78 -11.10
N LEU A 120 -17.45 2.89 -10.23
CA LEU A 120 -16.71 1.69 -9.86
C LEU A 120 -16.50 0.78 -11.07
N LYS A 121 -17.54 0.50 -11.86
CA LYS A 121 -17.42 -0.31 -13.09
C LYS A 121 -16.46 0.31 -14.10
N TYR A 122 -16.54 1.62 -14.30
CA TYR A 122 -15.66 2.34 -15.22
C TYR A 122 -14.21 2.34 -14.71
N ALA A 123 -14.01 2.68 -13.44
CA ALA A 123 -12.71 2.70 -12.79
C ALA A 123 -12.07 1.33 -12.87
N ALA A 124 -12.80 0.26 -12.56
CA ALA A 124 -12.33 -1.09 -12.79
C ALA A 124 -11.90 -1.22 -14.26
N ASN A 125 -12.81 -1.21 -15.22
CA ASN A 125 -12.45 -1.53 -16.62
C ASN A 125 -11.33 -0.69 -17.27
N ASN A 126 -10.97 0.48 -16.72
CA ASN A 126 -9.97 1.39 -17.27
C ASN A 126 -8.72 1.63 -16.39
N LEU A 127 -8.71 1.27 -15.10
CA LEU A 127 -7.57 1.54 -14.18
C LEU A 127 -6.26 0.84 -14.56
N TRP A 128 -6.29 -0.15 -15.46
CA TRP A 128 -5.15 -0.97 -15.86
C TRP A 128 -4.87 -0.94 -17.36
N LYS A 129 -5.53 -0.05 -18.11
CA LYS A 129 -5.42 0.00 -19.58
C LYS A 129 -4.23 0.82 -20.11
N ASP A 130 -3.37 1.32 -19.23
CA ASP A 130 -2.05 1.91 -19.58
C ASP A 130 -0.93 1.20 -18.82
#